data_AF-A0A430QTI9-F1
#
_entry.id   AF-A0A430QTI9-F1
#
_cell.length_a   1.000
_cell.length_b   1.000
_cell.length_c   1.000
_cell.angle_alpha   90.00
_cell.angle_beta   90.00
_cell.angle_gamma   90.00
#
_symmetry.space_group_name_H-M   'P 1'
#
loop_
_entity.id
_entity.type
_entity.pdbx_description
1 polymer ?
#
loop_
_entity_poly.entity_id
_entity_poly.type
_entity_poly.pdbx_seq_one_letter_code
_entity_poly.pdbx_strand_id
1 'polypeptide(L)'
;NPNFWARDLREDNYELLCPDGRRAEVHDWITCNLGKISSNVVVTANYKSENERTNMWRLLQYGQEYYSSDSDPVFQMFNSEFGQKDLIFNDDTESLSLIPWENQTYEAWLGQRFIQMVENLQVISNRYENGLYNSGILKIHQSIIHYIIMELHLSFVFIIKY
;
A
#
# COMPACT_ATOMS: atom_id res chain seq x y z
N ASN A 1 -18.68 -5.21 18.72
CA ASN A 1 -19.42 -4.92 17.47
C ASN A 1 -20.93 -4.87 17.80
N PRO A 2 -21.63 -3.73 17.65
CA PRO A 2 -23.03 -3.59 18.07
C PRO A 2 -24.04 -4.29 17.15
N ASN A 3 -23.62 -4.76 15.97
CA ASN A 3 -24.49 -5.38 14.97
C ASN A 3 -25.02 -6.75 15.43
N PHE A 4 -26.32 -7.00 15.23
CA PHE A 4 -26.98 -8.21 15.75
C PHE A 4 -26.40 -9.53 15.19
N TRP A 5 -25.99 -9.55 13.92
CA TRP A 5 -25.42 -10.74 13.28
C TRP A 5 -24.04 -11.12 13.84
N ALA A 6 -23.36 -10.19 14.49
CA ALA A 6 -22.00 -10.38 15.02
C ALA A 6 -21.94 -10.53 16.54
N ARG A 7 -23.07 -10.43 17.24
CA ARG A 7 -23.11 -10.24 18.70
C ARG A 7 -22.54 -11.42 19.49
N ASP A 8 -22.81 -12.64 19.03
CA ASP A 8 -22.43 -13.88 19.72
C ASP A 8 -21.28 -14.63 19.00
N LEU A 9 -20.59 -13.95 18.09
CA LEU A 9 -19.43 -14.49 17.39
C LEU A 9 -18.18 -14.35 18.27
N ARG A 10 -17.46 -15.46 18.45
CA ARG A 10 -16.17 -15.48 19.14
C ARG A 10 -15.06 -15.85 18.17
N GLU A 11 -13.84 -15.40 18.45
CA GLU A 11 -12.66 -15.67 17.60
C GLU A 11 -12.40 -17.17 17.45
N ASP A 12 -12.63 -17.96 18.50
CA ASP A 12 -12.47 -19.42 18.54
C ASP A 12 -13.50 -20.18 17.67
N ASN A 13 -14.49 -19.49 17.11
CA ASN A 13 -15.41 -20.08 16.13
C ASN A 13 -14.84 -20.06 14.70
N TYR A 14 -13.66 -19.48 14.49
CA TYR A 14 -13.05 -19.27 13.18
C TYR A 14 -11.63 -19.84 13.12
N GLU A 15 -11.21 -20.19 11.91
CA GLU A 15 -9.86 -20.68 11.63
C GLU A 15 -9.36 -20.05 10.32
N LEU A 16 -8.04 -19.90 10.22
CA LEU A 16 -7.36 -19.46 9.02
C LEU A 16 -7.12 -20.64 8.08
N LEU A 17 -7.14 -20.36 6.78
CA LEU A 17 -6.70 -21.30 5.76
C LEU A 17 -5.28 -20.94 5.33
N CYS A 18 -4.36 -21.88 5.56
CA CYS A 18 -2.96 -21.68 5.23
C CYS A 18 -2.68 -22.06 3.76
N PRO A 19 -1.67 -21.47 3.11
CA PRO A 19 -1.31 -21.81 1.73
C PRO A 19 -0.90 -23.27 1.50
N ASP A 20 -0.48 -23.97 2.56
CA ASP A 20 -0.12 -25.39 2.54
C ASP A 20 -1.32 -26.33 2.73
N GLY A 21 -2.53 -25.78 2.82
CA GLY A 21 -3.78 -26.52 3.00
C GLY A 21 -4.11 -26.84 4.46
N ARG A 22 -3.27 -26.43 5.42
CA ARG A 22 -3.60 -26.56 6.84
C ARG A 22 -4.63 -25.52 7.28
N ARG A 23 -5.17 -25.76 8.48
CA ARG A 23 -5.98 -24.81 9.24
C ARG A 23 -5.18 -24.38 10.48
N ALA A 24 -5.33 -23.12 10.89
CA ALA A 24 -4.67 -22.56 12.06
C ALA A 24 -5.61 -21.64 12.83
N GLU A 25 -5.29 -21.35 14.09
CA GLU A 25 -6.04 -20.40 14.91
C GLU A 25 -5.89 -18.97 14.35
N VAL A 26 -6.88 -18.11 14.61
CA VAL A 26 -6.90 -16.73 14.07
C VAL A 26 -5.69 -15.90 14.51
N HIS A 27 -5.16 -16.15 15.72
CA HIS A 27 -3.97 -15.46 16.22
C HIS A 27 -2.67 -15.84 15.47
N ASP A 28 -2.65 -16.96 14.74
CA ASP A 28 -1.47 -17.44 14.02
C ASP A 28 -1.28 -16.79 12.64
N TRP A 29 -2.00 -15.69 12.36
CA TRP A 29 -1.98 -14.98 11.08
C TRP A 29 -0.58 -14.60 10.59
N ILE A 30 0.39 -14.38 11.49
CA ILE A 30 1.78 -14.08 11.10
C ILE A 30 2.42 -15.25 10.33
N THR A 31 2.14 -16.49 10.75
CA THR A 31 2.72 -17.70 10.15
C THR A 31 1.77 -18.38 9.15
N CYS A 32 0.47 -18.14 9.28
CA CYS A 32 -0.59 -18.65 8.39
C CYS A 32 -1.37 -17.48 7.76
N ASN A 33 -0.90 -16.99 6.61
CA ASN A 33 -1.59 -16.00 5.80
C ASN A 33 -1.44 -16.29 4.30
N LEU A 34 -2.36 -15.76 3.50
CA LEU A 34 -2.30 -15.85 2.03
C LEU A 34 -1.24 -14.93 1.42
N GLY A 35 -0.90 -13.86 2.13
CA GLY A 35 0.16 -12.93 1.77
C GLY A 35 0.21 -11.77 2.75
N LYS A 36 1.37 -11.10 2.77
CA LYS A 36 1.56 -9.84 3.47
C LYS A 36 1.37 -8.71 2.48
N ILE A 37 0.55 -7.72 2.83
CA ILE A 37 0.42 -6.47 2.10
C ILE A 37 1.37 -5.47 2.77
N SER A 38 2.27 -4.88 1.98
CA SER A 38 3.13 -3.80 2.47
C SER A 38 2.32 -2.52 2.64
N SER A 39 2.63 -1.75 3.68
CA SER A 39 2.02 -0.43 3.88
C SER A 39 2.27 0.48 2.68
N ASN A 40 1.40 1.47 2.52
CA ASN A 40 1.55 2.51 1.51
C ASN A 40 2.88 3.26 1.70
N VAL A 41 3.42 3.73 0.58
CA VAL A 41 4.74 4.38 0.54
C VAL A 41 4.74 5.63 -0.29
N VAL A 42 5.56 6.60 0.13
CA VAL A 42 5.86 7.78 -0.67
C VAL A 42 7.02 7.43 -1.60
N VAL A 43 6.82 7.63 -2.89
CA VAL A 43 7.82 7.35 -3.93
C VAL A 43 8.41 8.63 -4.50
N THR A 44 9.67 8.55 -4.94
CA THR A 44 10.34 9.62 -5.69
C THR A 44 11.12 9.02 -6.86
N ALA A 45 11.63 9.86 -7.75
CA ALA A 45 12.40 9.40 -8.88
C ALA A 45 13.77 8.82 -8.44
N ASN A 46 14.19 7.71 -9.04
CA ASN A 46 15.48 7.05 -8.73
C ASN A 46 16.72 7.93 -8.95
N TYR A 47 16.69 8.86 -9.89
CA TYR A 47 17.83 9.72 -10.19
C TYR A 47 18.07 10.77 -9.08
N LYS A 48 17.19 10.86 -8.09
CA LYS A 48 17.36 11.72 -6.92
C LYS A 48 18.50 11.21 -6.04
N SER A 49 19.44 12.10 -5.77
CA SER A 49 20.55 11.86 -4.86
C SER A 49 20.04 11.52 -3.46
N GLU A 50 20.89 10.86 -2.67
CA GLU A 50 20.62 10.60 -1.25
C GLU A 50 20.31 11.87 -0.46
N ASN A 51 21.02 12.95 -0.75
CA ASN A 51 20.77 14.23 -0.11
C ASN A 51 19.39 14.80 -0.46
N GLU A 52 18.98 14.71 -1.73
CA GLU A 52 17.62 15.13 -2.14
C GLU A 52 16.54 14.30 -1.44
N ARG A 53 16.71 12.96 -1.41
CA ARG A 53 15.78 12.05 -0.71
C ARG A 53 15.71 12.34 0.79
N THR A 54 16.84 12.64 1.40
CA THR A 54 16.94 13.01 2.82
C THR A 54 16.29 14.37 3.09
N ASN A 55 16.38 15.32 2.17
CA ASN A 55 15.68 16.60 2.30
C ASN A 55 14.16 16.43 2.19
N MET A 56 13.69 15.57 1.29
CA MET A 56 12.25 15.21 1.21
C MET A 56 11.77 14.57 2.52
N TRP A 57 12.59 13.69 3.11
CA TRP A 57 12.31 13.09 4.42
C TRP A 57 12.18 14.16 5.50
N ARG A 58 13.17 15.03 5.61
CA ARG A 58 13.19 16.09 6.63
C ARG A 58 11.99 17.00 6.51
N LEU A 59 11.58 17.36 5.30
CA LEU A 59 10.38 18.16 5.07
C LEU A 59 9.14 17.50 5.68
N LEU A 60 8.91 16.22 5.36
CA LEU A 60 7.76 15.48 5.88
C LEU A 60 7.86 15.17 7.37
N GLN A 61 9.08 14.94 7.87
CA GLN A 61 9.36 14.74 9.29
C GLN A 61 9.00 15.99 10.10
N TYR A 62 9.44 17.17 9.66
CA TYR A 62 9.04 18.41 10.30
C TYR A 62 7.53 18.64 10.18
N GLY A 63 6.94 18.33 9.02
CA GLY A 63 5.50 18.38 8.82
C GLY A 63 4.74 17.58 9.88
N GLN A 64 5.11 16.31 10.10
CA GLN A 64 4.44 15.49 11.11
C GLN A 64 4.71 15.98 12.54
N GLU A 65 5.92 16.47 12.85
CA GLU A 65 6.23 17.02 14.19
C GLU A 65 5.32 18.19 14.59
N TYR A 66 4.88 19.00 13.62
CA TYR A 66 3.99 20.14 13.88
C TYR A 66 2.51 19.82 13.65
N TYR A 67 2.18 18.90 12.74
CA TYR A 67 0.82 18.75 12.22
C TYR A 67 0.26 17.32 12.26
N SER A 68 0.90 16.36 12.93
CA SER A 68 0.35 15.00 13.06
C SER A 68 -0.83 14.89 14.05
N SER A 69 -1.13 15.93 14.81
CA SER A 69 -2.19 15.90 15.81
C SER A 69 -3.56 16.06 15.16
N ASP A 70 -4.47 15.13 15.43
CA ASP A 70 -5.88 15.18 15.00
C ASP A 70 -6.69 16.33 15.63
N SER A 71 -6.06 17.08 16.56
CA SER A 71 -6.67 18.23 17.22
C SER A 71 -6.00 19.56 16.85
N ASP A 72 -5.08 19.57 15.88
CA ASP A 72 -4.48 20.83 15.43
C ASP A 72 -5.57 21.69 14.74
N PRO A 73 -5.76 22.96 15.16
CA PRO A 73 -6.82 23.81 14.63
C PRO A 73 -6.44 24.52 13.31
N VAL A 74 -5.18 24.45 12.88
CA VAL A 74 -4.66 25.13 11.68
C VAL A 74 -4.54 24.14 10.53
N PHE A 75 -3.88 23.01 10.76
CA PHE A 75 -3.66 21.99 9.74
C PHE A 75 -3.38 20.63 10.35
N GLN A 76 -4.06 19.61 9.83
CA GLN A 76 -3.93 18.22 10.25
C GLN A 76 -3.38 17.41 9.07
N MET A 77 -2.16 16.88 9.23
CA MET A 77 -1.43 16.23 8.14
C MET A 77 -2.08 14.91 7.69
N PHE A 78 -2.70 14.19 8.63
CA PHE A 78 -3.32 12.89 8.41
C PHE A 78 -4.85 12.94 8.54
N ASN A 79 -5.47 14.10 8.32
CA ASN A 79 -6.92 14.22 8.34
C ASN A 79 -7.42 14.94 7.08
N SER A 80 -8.48 14.41 6.49
CA SER A 80 -9.13 14.98 5.33
C SER A 80 -10.37 15.79 5.74
N GLU A 81 -10.34 17.10 5.48
CA GLU A 81 -11.50 17.97 5.69
C GLU A 81 -12.49 17.97 4.51
N PHE A 82 -13.58 18.73 4.63
CA PHE A 82 -14.56 19.01 3.57
C PHE A 82 -15.32 17.78 3.06
N GLY A 83 -15.49 16.76 3.91
CA GLY A 83 -16.22 15.53 3.57
C GLY A 83 -15.50 14.65 2.55
N GLN A 84 -14.23 14.94 2.27
CA GLN A 84 -13.34 14.02 1.57
C GLN A 84 -12.69 13.06 2.56
N LYS A 85 -12.07 12.00 2.05
CA LYS A 85 -11.33 11.02 2.84
C LYS A 85 -10.05 10.66 2.12
N ASP A 86 -9.05 10.28 2.91
CA ASP A 86 -7.80 9.71 2.43
C ASP A 86 -7.14 10.55 1.32
N LEU A 87 -7.00 11.86 1.54
CA LEU A 87 -6.45 12.78 0.55
C LEU A 87 -4.96 12.52 0.25
N ILE A 88 -4.04 13.32 0.80
CA ILE A 88 -2.60 13.13 0.54
C ILE A 88 -2.12 11.84 1.22
N PHE A 89 -2.58 11.63 2.44
CA PHE A 89 -2.36 10.44 3.24
C PHE A 89 -3.73 9.87 3.62
N ASN A 90 -3.76 8.58 3.93
CA ASN A 90 -4.95 7.95 4.48
C ASN A 90 -5.21 8.51 5.89
N ASP A 91 -6.49 8.69 6.24
CA ASP A 91 -6.86 9.37 7.49
C ASP A 91 -6.53 8.53 8.76
N ASP A 92 -6.31 7.22 8.60
CA ASP A 92 -5.86 6.30 9.65
C ASP A 92 -4.32 6.29 9.80
N THR A 93 -3.59 7.21 9.15
CA THR A 93 -2.12 7.28 9.26
C THR A 93 -1.70 7.78 10.64
N GLU A 94 -0.95 6.97 11.39
CA GLU A 94 -0.40 7.37 12.69
C GLU A 94 0.91 8.18 12.56
N SER A 95 1.80 7.78 11.65
CA SER A 95 3.09 8.45 11.46
C SER A 95 3.77 8.08 10.14
N LEU A 96 4.74 8.89 9.72
CA LEU A 96 5.64 8.55 8.62
C LEU A 96 6.96 8.00 9.19
N SER A 97 7.51 6.98 8.52
CA SER A 97 8.80 6.40 8.88
C SER A 97 9.73 6.28 7.68
N LEU A 98 11.00 6.60 7.89
CA LEU A 98 12.06 6.44 6.89
C LEU A 98 12.29 4.95 6.58
N ILE A 99 12.31 4.61 5.29
CA ILE A 99 12.71 3.28 4.83
C ILE A 99 14.24 3.18 4.91
N PRO A 100 14.81 2.15 5.56
CA PRO A 100 16.25 1.89 5.53
C PRO A 100 16.77 1.85 4.09
N TRP A 101 17.97 2.37 3.85
CA TRP A 101 18.48 2.59 2.49
C TRP A 101 18.49 1.33 1.63
N GLU A 102 18.84 0.20 2.25
CA GLU A 102 18.84 -1.14 1.66
C GLU A 102 17.46 -1.59 1.16
N ASN A 103 16.38 -1.00 1.68
CA ASN A 103 14.99 -1.35 1.39
C ASN A 103 14.27 -0.29 0.54
N GLN A 104 14.95 0.76 0.05
CA GLN A 104 14.32 1.85 -0.71
C GLN A 104 14.02 1.51 -2.19
N THR A 105 14.37 0.32 -2.65
CA THR A 105 13.96 -0.19 -3.97
C THR A 105 12.61 -0.88 -3.88
N TYR A 106 11.79 -0.82 -4.94
CA TYR A 106 10.48 -1.46 -4.94
C TYR A 106 10.57 -2.97 -4.72
N GLU A 107 11.61 -3.64 -5.23
CA GLU A 107 11.83 -5.07 -5.06
C GLU A 107 12.11 -5.44 -3.61
N ALA A 108 12.99 -4.69 -2.95
CA ALA A 108 13.32 -4.90 -1.54
C ALA A 108 12.13 -4.58 -0.63
N TRP A 109 11.35 -3.55 -0.94
CA TRP A 109 10.20 -3.14 -0.12
C TRP A 109 8.99 -4.08 -0.26
N LEU A 110 8.60 -4.42 -1.50
CA LEU A 110 7.42 -5.24 -1.76
C LEU A 110 7.70 -6.73 -1.57
N GLY A 111 8.94 -7.15 -1.85
CA GLY A 111 9.33 -8.55 -1.83
C GLY A 111 8.83 -9.35 -3.04
N GLN A 112 9.56 -10.42 -3.35
CA GLN A 112 9.34 -11.23 -4.55
C GLN A 112 7.93 -11.83 -4.65
N ARG A 113 7.37 -12.31 -3.53
CA ARG A 113 6.04 -12.94 -3.53
C ARG A 113 4.92 -11.96 -3.92
N PHE A 114 5.00 -10.71 -3.45
CA PHE A 114 4.01 -9.69 -3.78
C PHE A 114 4.11 -9.31 -5.26
N ILE A 115 5.34 -9.12 -5.77
CA ILE A 115 5.60 -8.79 -7.17
C ILE A 115 5.06 -9.89 -8.09
N GLN A 116 5.38 -11.16 -7.82
CA GLN A 116 4.86 -12.29 -8.58
C GLN A 116 3.33 -12.35 -8.57
N MET A 117 2.69 -12.05 -7.45
CA MET A 117 1.23 -12.02 -7.36
C MET A 117 0.64 -10.92 -8.26
N VAL A 118 1.21 -9.72 -8.23
CA VAL A 118 0.77 -8.59 -9.09
C VAL A 118 1.03 -8.89 -10.56
N GLU A 119 2.19 -9.42 -10.94
CA GLU A 119 2.51 -9.83 -12.31
C GLU A 119 1.53 -10.88 -12.84
N ASN A 120 1.22 -11.90 -12.02
CA ASN A 120 0.24 -12.91 -12.38
C ASN A 120 -1.16 -12.32 -12.59
N LEU A 121 -1.58 -11.38 -11.72
CA LEU A 121 -2.84 -10.66 -11.87
C LEU A 121 -2.86 -9.80 -13.13
N GLN A 122 -1.75 -9.13 -13.46
CA GLN A 122 -1.63 -8.35 -14.70
C GLN A 122 -1.74 -9.25 -15.93
N VAL A 123 -1.08 -10.41 -15.95
CA VAL A 123 -1.20 -11.38 -17.05
C VAL A 123 -2.64 -11.87 -17.21
N ILE A 124 -3.34 -12.11 -16.10
CA ILE A 124 -4.76 -12.49 -16.12
C ILE A 124 -5.63 -11.34 -16.65
N SER A 125 -5.47 -10.12 -16.12
CA SER A 125 -6.18 -8.93 -16.57
C SER A 125 -5.98 -8.71 -18.06
N ASN A 126 -4.73 -8.74 -18.52
CA ASN A 126 -4.39 -8.58 -19.93
C ASN A 126 -5.02 -9.69 -20.79
N ARG A 127 -5.12 -10.94 -20.30
CA ARG A 127 -5.81 -12.02 -21.03
C ARG A 127 -7.31 -11.75 -21.16
N TYR A 128 -7.97 -11.27 -20.10
CA TYR A 128 -9.38 -10.88 -20.14
C TYR A 128 -9.62 -9.65 -21.03
N GLU A 129 -8.76 -8.63 -20.93
CA GLU A 129 -8.80 -7.44 -21.77
C GLU A 129 -8.52 -7.79 -23.23
N ASN A 130 -7.55 -8.65 -23.55
CA ASN A 130 -7.31 -9.13 -24.92
C ASN A 130 -8.53 -9.85 -25.51
N GLY A 131 -9.30 -10.57 -24.69
CA GLY A 131 -10.61 -11.12 -25.07
C GLY A 131 -11.64 -10.03 -25.42
N LEU A 132 -11.65 -8.91 -24.69
CA LEU A 132 -12.48 -7.73 -24.94
C LEU A 132 -11.96 -6.84 -26.08
N TYR A 133 -10.65 -6.82 -26.35
CA TYR A 133 -10.01 -6.13 -27.47
C TYR A 133 -10.36 -6.78 -28.81
N ASN A 134 -10.49 -8.11 -28.86
CA ASN A 134 -11.09 -8.81 -30.00
C ASN A 134 -12.58 -8.48 -30.19
N SER A 135 -13.23 -7.87 -29.18
CA SER A 135 -14.59 -7.32 -29.25
C SER A 135 -14.64 -5.79 -29.45
N GLY A 136 -13.50 -5.12 -29.64
CA GLY A 136 -13.42 -3.76 -30.20
C GLY A 136 -13.72 -2.56 -29.30
N ILE A 137 -13.61 -2.65 -27.96
CA ILE A 137 -14.14 -1.57 -27.09
C ILE A 137 -13.12 -0.59 -26.45
N LEU A 138 -11.83 -0.86 -26.22
CA LEU A 138 -11.03 0.10 -25.42
C LEU A 138 -9.54 0.14 -25.77
N LYS A 139 -9.08 1.12 -26.56
CA LYS A 139 -7.67 1.28 -26.98
C LYS A 139 -6.83 2.31 -26.20
N ILE A 140 -7.37 2.98 -25.17
CA ILE A 140 -6.74 4.20 -24.64
C ILE A 140 -6.17 4.04 -23.22
N HIS A 141 -6.49 2.98 -22.47
CA HIS A 141 -6.12 2.90 -21.04
C HIS A 141 -4.88 2.04 -20.70
N GLN A 142 -4.40 1.17 -21.59
CA GLN A 142 -3.33 0.22 -21.27
C GLN A 142 -1.90 0.75 -21.46
N SER A 143 -1.67 1.71 -22.37
CA SER A 143 -0.32 2.22 -22.64
C SER A 143 0.24 3.08 -21.50
N ILE A 144 -0.62 3.67 -20.66
CA ILE A 144 -0.19 4.58 -19.59
C ILE A 144 0.29 3.79 -18.36
N ILE A 145 -0.40 2.70 -17.98
CA ILE A 145 -0.06 1.93 -16.78
C ILE A 145 1.23 1.13 -16.97
N HIS A 146 1.44 0.51 -18.14
CA HIS A 146 2.70 -0.17 -18.46
C HIS A 146 3.88 0.81 -18.50
N TYR A 147 3.69 2.01 -19.05
CA TYR A 147 4.74 3.03 -19.14
C TYR A 147 5.07 3.65 -17.77
N ILE A 148 4.08 3.90 -16.92
CA ILE A 148 4.29 4.43 -15.57
C ILE A 148 5.01 3.43 -14.66
N ILE A 149 4.73 2.13 -14.79
CA ILE A 149 5.33 1.09 -13.92
C ILE A 149 6.72 0.64 -14.42
N MET A 150 6.97 0.56 -15.73
CA MET A 150 8.29 0.15 -16.25
C MET A 150 9.31 1.29 -16.43
N GLU A 151 8.88 2.53 -16.69
CA GLU A 151 9.82 3.61 -17.05
C GLU A 151 10.20 4.51 -15.86
N LEU A 152 9.35 4.58 -14.83
CA LEU A 152 9.72 5.21 -13.57
C LEU A 152 10.35 4.14 -12.67
N HIS A 153 11.66 4.04 -12.73
CA HIS A 153 12.44 3.53 -11.61
C HIS A 153 12.10 4.38 -10.36
N LEU A 154 11.08 3.98 -9.61
CA LEU A 154 10.64 4.67 -8.40
C LEU A 154 11.47 4.16 -7.23
N SER A 155 12.04 5.11 -6.46
CA SER A 155 12.61 4.83 -5.15
C SER A 155 11.54 5.08 -4.09
N PHE A 156 11.35 4.09 -3.23
CA PHE A 156 10.39 4.08 -2.13
C PHE A 156 11.10 4.77 -0.97
N VAL A 157 10.61 5.94 -0.56
CA VAL A 157 11.34 6.79 0.38
C VAL A 157 10.79 6.64 1.79
N PHE A 158 9.46 6.56 1.96
CA PHE A 158 8.81 6.53 3.27
C PHE A 158 7.70 5.50 3.35
N ILE A 159 7.46 5.00 4.56
CA ILE A 159 6.34 4.13 4.93
C ILE A 159 5.31 4.99 5.63
N ILE A 160 4.06 4.84 5.22
CA ILE A 160 2.90 5.28 5.97
C ILE A 160 2.63 4.21 7.03
N LYS A 161 2.79 4.57 8.31
CA LYS A 161 2.41 3.69 9.42
C LYS A 161 0.95 3.94 9.77
N TYR A 162 0.27 2.84 10.03
CA TYR A 162 -1.10 2.72 10.47
C TYR A 162 -1.09 1.99 11.82
#